data_AF-A0A3A4UXQ9-F1
#
_entry.id   AF-A0A3A4UXQ9-F1
#
_cell.length_a   1.000
_cell.length_b   1.000
_cell.length_c   1.000
_cell.angle_alpha   90.00
_cell.angle_beta   90.00
_cell.angle_gamma   90.00
#
_symmetry.space_group_name_H-M   'P 1'
#
loop_
_entity.id
_entity.type
_entity.pdbx_description
1 polymer ?
#
loop_
_entity_poly.entity_id
_entity_poly.type
_entity_poly.pdbx_seq_one_letter_code
_entity_poly.pdbx_strand_id
1 'polypeptide(L)'
;MAITYSRNYELNITEHARERWQERIVDPKRYSHLSNCHISSCETCVSLAHNIRNILTNTRRQIDGRIAAAYKAAKEANNKVTDVNFLKAMEQQHGDLTPYNFYLSLSGDAVFMTKMEGDRNVLVTIMSRDMIEGTTLRSLTRFKNESLLVYNRR
;
A
#
# COMPACT_ATOMS: atom_id res chain seq x y z
N MET A 1 35.13 -7.95 -21.74
CA MET A 1 33.75 -8.28 -21.33
C MET A 1 33.23 -7.11 -20.51
N ALA A 2 32.22 -6.40 -21.02
CA ALA A 2 31.61 -5.30 -20.28
C ALA A 2 30.76 -5.91 -19.15
N ILE A 3 31.11 -5.59 -17.90
CA ILE A 3 30.24 -5.88 -16.75
C ILE A 3 29.12 -4.85 -16.83
N THR A 4 28.00 -5.26 -17.42
CA THR A 4 26.76 -4.48 -17.40
C THR A 4 26.24 -4.51 -15.97
N TYR A 5 26.63 -3.52 -15.16
CA TYR A 5 25.94 -3.24 -13.90
C TYR A 5 24.49 -2.95 -14.27
N SER A 6 23.59 -3.91 -13.98
CA SER A 6 22.15 -3.70 -14.04
C SER A 6 21.86 -2.41 -13.30
N ARG A 7 21.40 -1.37 -14.03
CA ARG A 7 21.04 -0.07 -13.47
C ARG A 7 20.18 -0.32 -12.24
N ASN A 8 20.72 0.05 -11.07
CA ASN A 8 20.09 -0.14 -9.78
C ASN A 8 18.60 0.16 -9.88
N TYR A 9 17.75 -0.78 -9.46
CA TYR A 9 16.35 -0.51 -9.18
C TYR A 9 16.31 0.49 -8.01
N GLU A 10 16.47 1.78 -8.31
CA GLU A 10 16.40 2.84 -7.31
C GLU A 10 14.94 3.05 -6.95
N LEU A 11 14.45 2.21 -6.03
CA LEU A 11 13.14 2.35 -5.42
C LEU A 11 13.25 3.38 -4.29
N ASN A 12 12.65 4.54 -4.52
CA ASN A 12 12.53 5.57 -3.49
C ASN A 12 11.37 5.22 -2.56
N ILE A 13 11.71 4.65 -1.40
CA ILE A 13 10.72 4.26 -0.39
C ILE A 13 10.38 5.49 0.46
N THR A 14 9.11 5.89 0.45
CA THR A 14 8.60 6.99 1.29
C THR A 14 8.55 6.60 2.77
N GLU A 15 8.54 7.57 3.67
CA GLU A 15 8.34 7.32 5.11
C GLU A 15 7.00 6.61 5.36
N HIS A 16 5.93 7.09 4.73
CA HIS A 16 4.61 6.48 4.81
C HIS A 16 4.63 5.00 4.41
N ALA A 17 5.30 4.62 3.31
CA ALA A 17 5.41 3.22 2.90
C ALA A 17 6.13 2.35 3.96
N ARG A 18 7.15 2.88 4.65
CA ARG A 18 7.83 2.16 5.75
C ARG A 18 6.91 1.96 6.95
N GLU A 19 6.17 2.99 7.34
CA GLU A 19 5.20 2.88 8.42
C GLU A 19 4.15 1.81 8.10
N ARG A 20 3.60 1.85 6.87
CA ARG A 20 2.61 0.87 6.42
C ARG A 20 3.18 -0.55 6.34
N TRP A 21 4.44 -0.72 5.95
CA TRP A 21 5.11 -2.03 6.00
C TRP A 21 5.11 -2.60 7.43
N GLN A 22 5.54 -1.79 8.40
CA GLN A 22 5.63 -2.22 9.79
C GLN A 22 4.24 -2.52 10.36
N GLU A 23 3.28 -1.64 10.12
CA GLU A 23 1.91 -1.77 10.57
C GLU A 23 1.20 -2.97 9.97
N ARG A 24 1.32 -3.18 8.64
CA ARG A 24 0.40 -4.06 7.91
C ARG A 24 1.01 -5.41 7.53
N ILE A 25 2.33 -5.48 7.41
CA ILE A 25 3.02 -6.69 6.92
C ILE A 25 3.82 -7.35 8.03
N VAL A 26 4.58 -6.59 8.82
CA VAL A 26 5.46 -7.17 9.84
C VAL A 26 4.68 -7.67 11.05
N ASP A 27 3.78 -6.86 11.61
CA ASP A 27 3.00 -7.23 12.79
C ASP A 27 1.56 -6.66 12.76
N PRO A 28 0.73 -7.13 11.81
CA PRO A 28 -0.63 -6.62 11.63
C PRO A 28 -1.52 -6.78 12.87
N LYS A 29 -1.29 -7.82 13.68
CA LYS A 29 -2.07 -8.06 14.89
C LYS A 29 -1.79 -7.00 15.96
N ARG A 30 -0.51 -6.72 16.23
CA ARG A 30 -0.10 -5.70 17.20
C ARG A 30 -0.59 -4.31 16.82
N TYR A 31 -0.54 -3.97 15.53
CA TYR A 31 -0.89 -2.63 15.05
C TYR A 31 -2.32 -2.50 14.54
N SER A 32 -3.16 -3.55 14.68
CA SER A 32 -4.57 -3.57 14.25
C SER A 32 -5.42 -2.42 14.83
N HIS A 33 -5.02 -1.87 15.99
CA HIS A 33 -5.72 -0.71 16.56
C HIS A 33 -5.59 0.53 15.66
N LEU A 34 -4.46 0.73 14.99
CA LEU A 34 -4.22 1.88 14.10
C LEU A 34 -5.15 1.87 12.87
N SER A 35 -5.59 0.70 12.41
CA SER A 35 -6.50 0.58 11.27
C SER A 35 -7.99 0.69 11.65
N ASN A 36 -8.33 0.44 12.91
CA ASN A 36 -9.72 0.29 13.36
C ASN A 36 -10.20 1.42 14.28
N CYS A 37 -9.28 2.19 14.86
CA CYS A 37 -9.63 3.26 15.79
C CYS A 37 -10.05 4.53 15.04
N HIS A 38 -11.23 5.06 15.36
CA HIS A 38 -11.77 6.32 14.82
C HIS A 38 -11.79 7.45 15.87
N ILE A 39 -11.23 7.21 17.05
CA ILE A 39 -11.21 8.18 18.14
C ILE A 39 -10.08 9.19 17.87
N SER A 40 -10.46 10.48 17.79
CA SER A 40 -9.50 11.58 17.70
C SER A 40 -8.60 11.60 18.94
N SER A 41 -7.29 11.78 18.74
CA SER A 41 -6.28 11.83 19.82
C SER A 41 -6.26 10.60 20.75
N CYS A 42 -6.56 9.40 20.22
CA CYS A 42 -6.46 8.16 21.00
C CYS A 42 -5.02 7.89 21.47
N GLU A 43 -4.83 7.78 22.79
CA GLU A 43 -3.51 7.53 23.41
C GLU A 43 -2.85 6.25 22.91
N THR A 44 -3.62 5.17 22.71
CA THR A 44 -3.12 3.92 22.15
C THR A 44 -2.59 4.11 20.73
N CYS A 45 -3.30 4.86 19.87
CA CYS A 45 -2.85 5.17 18.52
C CYS A 45 -1.55 5.99 18.55
N VAL A 46 -1.48 7.00 19.43
CA VAL A 46 -0.28 7.84 19.59
C VAL A 46 0.91 6.97 20.02
N SER A 47 0.74 6.12 21.03
CA SER A 47 1.78 5.20 21.53
C SER A 47 2.26 4.22 20.45
N LEU A 48 1.35 3.60 19.70
CA LEU A 48 1.70 2.69 18.61
C LEU A 48 2.43 3.40 17.46
N ALA A 49 2.02 4.62 17.10
CA ALA A 49 2.70 5.43 16.09
C ALA A 49 4.12 5.79 16.53
N HIS A 50 4.32 6.19 17.80
CA HIS A 50 5.66 6.41 18.35
C HIS A 50 6.50 5.13 18.34
N ASN A 51 5.90 3.98 18.65
CA ASN A 51 6.59 2.70 18.59
C ASN A 51 7.08 2.38 17.17
N ILE A 52 6.25 2.57 16.13
CA ILE A 52 6.65 2.40 14.73
C ILE A 52 7.81 3.35 14.40
N ARG A 53 7.71 4.63 14.74
CA ARG A 53 8.79 5.60 14.49
C ARG A 53 10.11 5.20 15.14
N ASN A 54 10.06 4.72 16.39
CA ASN A 54 11.26 4.22 17.08
C ASN A 54 11.88 3.01 16.38
N ILE A 55 11.06 2.08 15.86
CA ILE A 55 11.55 0.95 15.06
C ILE A 55 12.21 1.46 13.79
N LEU A 56 11.56 2.38 13.06
CA LEU A 56 12.10 2.95 11.82
C LEU A 56 13.43 3.66 12.07
N THR A 57 13.56 4.46 13.13
CA THR A 57 14.82 5.13 13.47
C THR A 57 15.98 4.15 13.63
N ASN A 58 15.74 2.99 14.27
CA ASN A 58 16.78 2.03 14.58
C ASN A 58 17.07 1.02 13.45
N THR A 59 16.08 0.73 12.59
CA THR A 59 16.15 -0.40 11.65
C THR A 59 15.83 -0.03 10.20
N ARG A 60 15.74 1.26 9.87
CA ARG A 60 15.37 1.78 8.53
C ARG A 60 16.04 1.04 7.37
N ARG A 61 17.36 0.88 7.40
CA ARG A 61 18.12 0.24 6.30
C ARG A 61 17.69 -1.21 6.06
N GLN A 62 17.41 -1.95 7.13
CA GLN A 62 16.96 -3.34 7.03
C GLN A 62 15.54 -3.42 6.46
N ILE A 63 14.66 -2.52 6.91
CA ILE A 63 13.29 -2.42 6.40
C ILE A 63 13.31 -2.05 4.91
N ASP A 64 14.10 -1.06 4.52
CA ASP A 64 14.24 -0.65 3.13
C ASP A 64 14.76 -1.81 2.25
N GLY A 65 15.75 -2.57 2.73
CA GLY A 65 16.23 -3.76 2.05
C GLY A 65 15.16 -4.84 1.86
N ARG A 66 14.33 -5.10 2.87
CA ARG A 66 13.23 -6.08 2.79
C ARG A 66 12.15 -5.64 1.82
N ILE A 67 11.73 -4.38 1.88
CA ILE A 67 10.72 -3.82 0.98
C ILE A 67 11.24 -3.85 -0.46
N ALA A 68 12.47 -3.40 -0.70
CA ALA A 68 13.06 -3.36 -2.03
C ALA A 68 13.19 -4.77 -2.63
N ALA A 69 13.61 -5.76 -1.83
CA ALA A 69 13.70 -7.15 -2.27
C ALA A 69 12.33 -7.71 -2.65
N ALA A 70 11.31 -7.52 -1.81
CA ALA A 70 9.95 -7.99 -2.07
C ALA A 70 9.34 -7.32 -3.32
N TYR A 71 9.52 -6.00 -3.45
CA TYR A 71 9.07 -5.24 -4.61
C TYR A 71 9.78 -5.69 -5.89
N LYS A 72 11.10 -5.84 -5.84
CA LYS A 72 11.90 -6.29 -6.99
C LYS A 72 11.41 -7.65 -7.49
N ALA A 73 11.20 -8.61 -6.57
CA ALA A 73 10.68 -9.93 -6.92
C ALA A 73 9.30 -9.86 -7.57
N ALA A 74 8.39 -9.06 -7.02
CA ALA A 74 7.07 -8.83 -7.61
C ALA A 74 7.13 -8.20 -9.01
N LYS A 75 8.02 -7.22 -9.21
CA LYS A 75 8.20 -6.53 -10.48
C LYS A 75 8.84 -7.42 -11.54
N GLU A 76 9.88 -8.17 -11.19
CA GLU A 76 10.57 -9.11 -12.11
C GLU A 76 9.64 -10.25 -12.54
N ALA A 77 8.76 -10.70 -11.65
CA ALA A 77 7.69 -11.66 -11.98
C ALA A 77 6.52 -11.03 -12.76
N ASN A 78 6.53 -9.72 -13.00
CA ASN A 78 5.41 -8.95 -13.56
C ASN A 78 4.07 -9.23 -12.84
N ASN A 79 4.11 -9.40 -11.52
CA ASN A 79 2.94 -9.71 -10.69
C ASN A 79 2.10 -8.44 -10.45
N LYS A 80 1.53 -7.90 -11.52
CA LYS A 80 0.69 -6.69 -11.46
C LYS A 80 -0.69 -7.01 -10.93
N VAL A 81 -1.27 -6.07 -10.19
CA VAL A 81 -2.67 -6.17 -9.79
C VAL A 81 -3.55 -5.84 -10.99
N THR A 82 -4.34 -6.82 -11.43
CA THR A 82 -5.28 -6.69 -12.56
C THR A 82 -6.75 -6.69 -12.14
N ASP A 83 -7.03 -6.78 -10.84
CA ASP A 83 -8.39 -6.77 -10.32
C ASP A 83 -9.06 -5.42 -10.61
N VAL A 84 -10.06 -5.44 -11.50
CA VAL A 84 -10.78 -4.24 -11.96
C VAL A 84 -11.55 -3.57 -10.82
N ASN A 85 -12.11 -4.35 -9.88
CA ASN A 85 -12.87 -3.79 -8.76
C ASN A 85 -11.95 -3.04 -7.80
N PHE A 86 -10.77 -3.61 -7.55
CA PHE A 86 -9.76 -2.94 -6.74
C PHE A 86 -9.28 -1.64 -7.40
N LEU A 87 -8.93 -1.68 -8.68
CA LEU A 87 -8.46 -0.50 -9.41
C LEU A 87 -9.52 0.61 -9.43
N LYS A 88 -10.79 0.28 -9.68
CA LYS A 88 -11.91 1.23 -9.60
C LYS A 88 -12.08 1.82 -8.21
N ALA A 89 -11.99 1.00 -7.17
CA ALA A 89 -12.15 1.48 -5.80
C ALA A 89 -10.99 2.42 -5.40
N MET A 90 -9.76 2.11 -5.82
CA MET A 90 -8.61 2.99 -5.64
C MET A 90 -8.78 4.31 -6.40
N GLU A 91 -9.34 4.29 -7.62
CA GLU A 91 -9.59 5.48 -8.43
C GLU A 91 -10.64 6.38 -7.79
N GLN A 92 -11.69 5.80 -7.22
CA GLN A 92 -12.69 6.55 -6.45
C GLN A 92 -12.11 7.21 -5.20
N GLN A 93 -11.15 6.55 -4.55
CA GLN A 93 -10.59 7.04 -3.29
C GLN A 93 -9.48 8.08 -3.51
N HIS A 94 -8.66 7.91 -4.55
CA HIS A 94 -7.43 8.68 -4.75
C HIS A 94 -7.44 9.54 -6.03
N GLY A 95 -8.46 9.42 -6.88
CA GLY A 95 -8.55 10.10 -8.16
C GLY A 95 -7.80 9.35 -9.27
N ASP A 96 -7.24 10.11 -10.23
CA ASP A 96 -6.55 9.55 -11.39
C ASP A 96 -5.39 8.61 -10.98
N LEU A 97 -5.51 7.34 -11.37
CA LEU A 97 -4.51 6.31 -11.10
C LEU A 97 -3.52 6.09 -12.24
N THR A 98 -3.65 6.79 -13.37
CA THR A 98 -2.77 6.65 -14.54
C THR A 98 -1.27 6.69 -14.22
N PRO A 99 -0.76 7.55 -13.31
CA PRO A 99 0.68 7.57 -13.00
C PRO A 99 1.14 6.44 -12.06
N TYR A 100 0.22 5.61 -11.56
CA TYR A 100 0.51 4.59 -10.56
C TYR A 100 0.56 3.18 -11.14
N ASN A 101 1.44 2.36 -10.57
CA ASN A 101 1.52 0.93 -10.81
C ASN A 101 1.30 0.18 -9.50
N PHE A 102 0.61 -0.96 -9.60
CA PHE A 102 0.30 -1.82 -8.47
C PHE A 102 0.94 -3.19 -8.68
N TYR A 103 1.79 -3.61 -7.76
CA TYR A 103 2.44 -4.92 -7.78
C TYR A 103 2.07 -5.71 -6.53
N LEU A 104 1.66 -6.97 -6.69
CA LEU A 104 1.37 -7.89 -5.61
C LEU A 104 2.65 -8.64 -5.24
N SER A 105 2.96 -8.74 -3.95
CA SER A 105 4.06 -9.57 -3.46
C SER A 105 3.87 -11.03 -3.88
N LEU A 106 4.97 -11.77 -4.03
CA LEU A 106 4.88 -13.18 -4.39
C LEU A 106 4.18 -14.04 -3.32
N SER A 107 4.25 -13.61 -2.05
CA SER A 107 3.51 -14.16 -0.93
C SER A 107 2.02 -13.79 -0.94
N GLY A 108 1.62 -12.78 -1.71
CA GLY A 108 0.25 -12.30 -1.80
C GLY A 108 -0.23 -11.51 -0.58
N ASP A 109 0.65 -11.17 0.34
CA ASP A 109 0.34 -10.45 1.59
C ASP A 109 0.39 -8.92 1.45
N ALA A 110 1.10 -8.40 0.43
CA ALA A 110 1.35 -6.97 0.25
C ALA A 110 1.09 -6.52 -1.19
N VAL A 111 0.48 -5.36 -1.35
CA VAL A 111 0.42 -4.64 -2.63
C VAL A 111 1.20 -3.34 -2.54
N PHE A 112 2.16 -3.19 -3.45
CA PHE A 112 3.03 -2.05 -3.60
C PHE A 112 2.40 -1.06 -4.59
N MET A 113 2.11 0.16 -4.14
CA MET A 113 1.66 1.26 -4.99
C MET A 113 2.84 2.17 -5.30
N THR A 114 3.29 2.16 -6.55
CA THR A 114 4.44 2.95 -7.01
C THR A 114 4.04 3.96 -8.07
N LYS A 115 4.69 5.12 -8.11
CA LYS A 115 4.57 6.09 -9.22
C LYS A 115 5.93 6.42 -9.80
N MET A 116 5.96 6.78 -11.07
CA MET A 116 7.16 7.33 -11.70
C MET A 116 7.19 8.85 -11.52
N GLU A 117 8.24 9.38 -10.90
CA GLU A 117 8.52 10.82 -10.81
C GLU A 117 9.83 11.10 -11.56
N GLY A 118 9.71 11.57 -12.81
CA GLY A 118 10.86 11.61 -13.72
C GLY A 118 11.44 10.21 -13.93
N ASP A 119 12.73 10.05 -13.68
CA ASP A 119 13.42 8.75 -13.79
C ASP A 119 13.36 7.90 -12.51
N ARG A 120 12.67 8.37 -11.47
CA ARG A 120 12.63 7.71 -10.16
C ARG A 120 11.34 6.95 -9.97
N ASN A 121 11.47 5.72 -9.49
CA ASN A 121 10.34 4.91 -9.07
C ASN A 121 10.10 5.11 -7.58
N VAL A 122 8.96 5.69 -7.22
CA VAL A 122 8.63 6.08 -5.85
C VAL A 122 7.58 5.13 -5.30
N LEU A 123 7.90 4.43 -4.20
CA LEU A 123 6.92 3.63 -3.46
C LEU A 123 6.13 4.54 -2.52
N VAL A 124 4.88 4.79 -2.90
CA VAL A 124 3.98 5.74 -2.23
C VAL A 124 3.39 5.11 -0.97
N THR A 125 2.87 3.89 -1.09
CA THR A 125 2.26 3.18 0.04
C THR A 125 2.28 1.67 -0.18
N ILE A 126 1.96 0.95 0.89
CA ILE A 126 1.85 -0.52 0.92
C ILE A 126 0.51 -0.87 1.55
N MET A 127 -0.26 -1.71 0.88
CA MET A 127 -1.55 -2.22 1.36
C MET A 127 -1.41 -3.70 1.70
N SER A 128 -2.09 -4.18 2.73
CA SER A 128 -2.27 -5.62 2.90
C SER A 128 -3.37 -6.14 1.97
N ARG A 129 -3.36 -7.44 1.69
CA ARG A 129 -4.41 -8.08 0.89
C ARG A 129 -5.81 -7.87 1.47
N ASP A 130 -5.96 -8.00 2.79
CA ASP A 130 -7.26 -7.83 3.45
C ASP A 130 -7.85 -6.42 3.24
N MET A 131 -7.00 -5.40 3.10
CA MET A 131 -7.44 -4.05 2.80
C MET A 131 -7.93 -3.89 1.36
N ILE A 132 -7.43 -4.71 0.43
CA ILE A 132 -7.90 -4.75 -0.96
C ILE A 132 -9.31 -5.32 -1.00
N GLU A 133 -9.51 -6.45 -0.33
CA GLU A 133 -10.81 -7.13 -0.21
C GLU A 133 -11.82 -6.25 0.55
N GLY A 134 -11.39 -5.56 1.61
CA GLY A 134 -12.23 -4.59 2.32
C GLY A 134 -12.58 -3.35 1.49
N THR A 135 -11.65 -2.86 0.65
CA THR A 135 -11.85 -1.71 -0.22
C THR A 135 -12.83 -2.02 -1.36
N THR A 136 -12.74 -3.21 -1.97
CA THR A 136 -13.70 -3.67 -2.99
C THR A 136 -15.10 -3.90 -2.42
N LEU A 137 -15.22 -4.46 -1.21
CA LEU A 137 -16.52 -4.64 -0.56
C LEU A 137 -17.21 -3.31 -0.22
N ARG A 138 -16.46 -2.31 0.27
CA ARG A 138 -17.00 -0.98 0.59
C ARG A 138 -17.44 -0.23 -0.66
N SER A 139 -16.68 -0.29 -1.76
CA SER A 139 -17.06 0.36 -3.01
C SER A 139 -18.34 -0.27 -3.59
N LEU A 140 -18.44 -1.61 -3.63
CA LEU A 140 -19.66 -2.32 -4.07
C LEU A 140 -20.89 -1.96 -3.24
N THR A 141 -20.72 -1.78 -1.92
CA THR A 141 -21.82 -1.37 -1.03
C THR A 141 -22.27 0.07 -1.32
N ARG A 142 -21.34 0.96 -1.65
CA ARG A 142 -21.64 2.35 -2.03
C ARG A 142 -22.38 2.42 -3.37
N PHE A 143 -21.99 1.62 -4.35
CA PHE A 143 -22.72 1.49 -5.63
C PHE A 143 -24.17 1.04 -5.44
N LYS A 144 -24.43 0.08 -4.55
CA LYS A 144 -25.81 -0.34 -4.24
C LYS A 144 -26.64 0.79 -3.64
N ASN A 145 -26.06 1.60 -2.75
CA ASN A 145 -26.76 2.71 -2.10
C ASN A 145 -27.01 3.89 -3.05
N GLU A 146 -26.06 4.22 -3.93
CA GLU A 146 -26.24 5.28 -4.94
C GLU A 146 -27.28 4.87 -6.01
N SER A 147 -27.35 3.58 -6.38
CA SER A 147 -28.37 3.06 -7.30
C SER A 147 -29.79 3.15 -6.72
N LEU A 148 -29.95 2.93 -5.40
CA LEU A 148 -31.22 3.07 -4.70
C LEU A 148 -31.68 4.53 -4.56
N LEU A 149 -30.75 5.49 -4.51
CA LEU A 149 -31.09 6.92 -4.48
C LEU A 149 -31.55 7.45 -5.84
N VAL A 150 -31.10 6.84 -6.95
CA VAL A 150 -31.58 7.18 -8.30
C VAL A 150 -32.95 6.57 -8.59
N TYR A 151 -33.24 5.38 -8.06
CA TYR A 151 -34.53 4.70 -8.29
C TYR A 151 -35.69 5.35 -7.52
N ASN A 152 -35.43 5.98 -6.37
CA ASN A 152 -36.45 6.69 -5.57
C ASN A 152 -36.67 8.16 -5.98
N ARG A 153 -36.09 8.59 -7.12
CA ARG A 153 -36.28 9.93 -7.70
C ARG A 153 -37.05 9.90 -9.03
N ARG A 154 -37.73 8.79 -9.36
CA ARG A 154 -38.64 8.70 -10.50
C ARG A 154 -40.07 8.51 -10.03
#